data_AF-A0A922A9I0-F1
#
_entry.id   AF-A0A922A9I0-F1
#
_cell.length_a   1.000
_cell.length_b   1.000
_cell.length_c   1.000
_cell.angle_alpha   90.00
_cell.angle_beta   90.00
_cell.angle_gamma   90.00
#
_symmetry.space_group_name_H-M   'P 1'
#
loop_
_entity.id
_entity.type
_entity.pdbx_description
1 polymer ?
#
loop_
_entity_poly.entity_id
_entity_poly.type
_entity_poly.pdbx_seq_one_letter_code
_entity_poly.pdbx_strand_id
1 'polypeptide(L)'
;MGEEEGFVSQRHHQLLPTDPLYPTRSEIPIGLPSAGLARKDRSPDTSDEHCNIFYDKEKVELVEGGTFWLSESPSVPGSMSWGSVVPCIATWVIFQLKGVEPPGFSFQIVNTNIDEFSPRARRRSALLAWQHIASLPPSLPVVYCGGFNTQKVSTTGRFLLGR
;
A
#
# COMPACT_ATOMS: atom_id res chain seq x y z
N MET A 1 -8.81 2.31 -28.08
CA MET A 1 -7.78 3.28 -27.62
C MET A 1 -8.18 3.69 -26.22
N GLY A 2 -7.58 3.24 -25.12
CA GLY A 2 -6.63 2.18 -24.84
C GLY A 2 -6.89 1.79 -23.38
N GLU A 3 -6.94 0.48 -23.10
CA GLU A 3 -7.20 -0.07 -21.77
C GLU A 3 -5.90 -0.05 -20.96
N GLU A 4 -5.73 0.90 -20.05
CA GLU A 4 -4.75 0.82 -18.96
C GLU A 4 -5.47 0.42 -17.68
N GLU A 5 -5.96 -0.83 -17.60
CA GLU A 5 -6.39 -1.41 -16.33
C GLU A 5 -5.14 -2.01 -15.66
N GLY A 6 -4.28 -1.10 -15.16
CA GLY A 6 -3.16 -1.36 -14.27
C GLY A 6 -3.57 -1.26 -12.80
N PHE A 7 -2.69 -1.69 -11.90
CA PHE A 7 -2.93 -1.71 -10.46
C PHE A 7 -3.40 -0.37 -9.91
N VAL A 8 -4.57 -0.35 -9.27
CA VAL A 8 -5.14 0.84 -8.64
C VAL A 8 -4.93 0.75 -7.12
N SER A 9 -4.27 1.76 -6.56
CA SER A 9 -4.16 1.96 -5.11
C SER A 9 -5.13 3.06 -4.70
N GLN A 10 -6.01 2.83 -3.72
CA GLN A 10 -6.85 3.90 -3.17
C GLN A 10 -6.42 4.31 -1.76
N ARG A 11 -6.38 5.63 -1.55
CA ARG A 11 -6.19 6.27 -0.24
C ARG A 11 -7.46 7.07 0.06
N HIS A 12 -8.14 6.78 1.16
CA HIS A 12 -9.28 7.55 1.60
C HIS A 12 -8.88 8.40 2.81
N HIS A 13 -8.48 9.66 2.62
CA HIS A 13 -9.04 10.78 3.38
C HIS A 13 -8.64 12.15 2.81
N GLN A 14 -9.65 13.02 2.75
CA GLN A 14 -9.66 14.46 2.42
C GLN A 14 -9.31 14.89 0.99
N LEU A 15 -10.38 15.16 0.23
CA LEU A 15 -10.54 16.33 -0.66
C LEU A 15 -9.24 17.05 -1.07
N LEU A 16 -8.46 16.45 -1.97
CA LEU A 16 -7.64 17.23 -2.89
C LEU A 16 -8.02 16.78 -4.32
N PRO A 17 -8.73 17.62 -5.08
CA PRO A 17 -9.39 17.20 -6.32
C PRO A 17 -8.44 17.15 -7.54
N THR A 18 -7.17 16.74 -7.39
CA THR A 18 -6.19 16.97 -8.49
C THR A 18 -5.12 15.91 -8.75
N ASP A 19 -5.22 14.68 -8.24
CA ASP A 19 -4.29 13.63 -8.69
C ASP A 19 -4.92 12.76 -9.79
N PRO A 20 -4.62 12.99 -11.08
CA PRO A 20 -5.22 12.25 -12.20
C PRO A 20 -4.80 10.77 -12.26
N LEU A 21 -3.85 10.35 -11.42
CA LEU A 21 -3.37 8.96 -11.36
C LEU A 21 -4.21 8.07 -10.43
N TYR A 22 -5.12 8.63 -9.65
CA TYR A 22 -5.95 7.87 -8.73
C TYR A 22 -7.43 8.00 -9.09
N PRO A 23 -8.09 6.91 -9.50
CA PRO A 23 -9.53 6.94 -9.70
C PRO A 23 -10.22 7.27 -8.37
N THR A 24 -11.15 8.20 -8.44
CA THR A 24 -12.09 8.50 -7.37
C THR A 24 -12.86 7.24 -6.97
N ARG A 25 -13.42 7.19 -5.76
CA ARG A 25 -14.21 6.03 -5.28
C ARG A 25 -15.30 5.59 -6.26
N SER A 26 -15.89 6.54 -6.98
CA SER A 26 -16.91 6.31 -8.01
C SER A 26 -16.39 5.69 -9.30
N GLU A 27 -15.07 5.75 -9.55
CA GLU A 27 -14.44 5.27 -10.77
C GLU A 27 -13.84 3.87 -10.63
N ILE A 28 -13.68 3.34 -9.40
CA ILE A 28 -13.31 1.93 -9.22
C ILE A 28 -14.52 1.05 -9.54
N PRO A 29 -14.39 0.09 -10.47
CA PRO A 29 -15.48 -0.82 -10.80
C PRO A 29 -16.00 -1.56 -9.56
N ILE A 30 -17.32 -1.58 -9.39
CA ILE A 30 -17.96 -2.26 -8.28
C ILE A 30 -17.63 -3.76 -8.37
N GLY A 31 -17.11 -4.32 -7.28
CA GLY A 31 -16.81 -5.75 -7.19
C GLY A 31 -15.42 -6.16 -7.69
N LEU A 32 -14.53 -5.20 -7.99
CA LEU A 32 -13.15 -5.54 -8.31
C LEU A 32 -12.47 -6.24 -7.12
N PRO A 33 -11.77 -7.37 -7.35
CA PRO A 33 -10.95 -8.00 -6.32
C PRO A 33 -9.96 -7.03 -5.69
N SER A 34 -9.85 -7.08 -4.37
CA SER A 34 -8.86 -6.30 -3.63
C SER A 34 -8.25 -7.08 -2.48
N ALA A 35 -7.04 -6.70 -2.12
CA ALA A 35 -6.37 -7.11 -0.90
C ALA A 35 -6.15 -5.88 -0.01
N GLY A 36 -6.42 -6.01 1.28
CA GLY A 36 -6.27 -4.95 2.26
C GLY A 36 -7.34 -5.04 3.34
N LEU A 37 -7.02 -4.49 4.52
CA LEU A 37 -7.89 -4.47 5.68
C LEU A 37 -8.08 -3.04 6.18
N ALA A 38 -9.20 -2.79 6.87
CA ALA A 38 -9.47 -1.53 7.53
C ALA A 38 -8.40 -1.20 8.59
N ARG A 39 -8.01 0.07 8.68
CA ARG A 39 -6.99 0.53 9.62
C ARG A 39 -7.39 0.43 11.10
N LYS A 40 -8.65 0.32 11.47
CA LYS A 40 -9.07 0.27 12.89
C LYS A 40 -9.13 -1.14 13.44
N ASP A 41 -9.76 -2.07 12.74
CA ASP A 41 -10.23 -3.32 13.34
C ASP A 41 -10.07 -4.58 12.46
N ARG A 42 -9.34 -4.48 11.34
CA ARG A 42 -9.18 -5.57 10.34
C ARG A 42 -10.47 -5.97 9.62
N SER A 43 -11.56 -5.25 9.79
CA SER A 43 -12.77 -5.56 9.04
C SER A 43 -12.57 -5.28 7.54
N PRO A 44 -13.34 -5.94 6.66
CA PRO A 44 -13.51 -5.51 5.28
C PRO A 44 -14.46 -4.30 5.18
N ASP A 45 -14.79 -3.64 6.29
CA ASP A 45 -15.77 -2.56 6.33
C ASP A 45 -15.28 -1.34 5.55
N THR A 46 -15.97 -1.01 4.47
CA THR A 46 -15.65 0.12 3.59
C THR A 46 -15.89 1.51 4.23
N SER A 47 -16.32 1.58 5.49
CA SER A 47 -16.52 2.82 6.24
C SER A 47 -15.23 3.40 6.84
N ASP A 48 -14.17 2.58 6.97
CA ASP A 48 -12.86 3.00 7.50
C ASP A 48 -11.81 3.18 6.39
N GLU A 49 -10.65 3.76 6.72
CA GLU A 49 -9.58 3.95 5.74
C GLU A 49 -8.81 2.66 5.46
N HIS A 50 -8.49 2.46 4.19
CA HIS A 50 -7.77 1.30 3.69
C HIS A 50 -6.55 1.71 2.88
N CYS A 51 -5.61 0.78 2.72
CA CYS A 51 -4.58 0.81 1.68
C CYS A 51 -4.83 -0.36 0.75
N ASN A 52 -5.98 -0.38 0.08
CA ASN A 52 -6.35 -1.51 -0.76
C ASN A 52 -5.48 -1.55 -2.02
N ILE A 53 -5.17 -2.77 -2.44
CA ILE A 53 -4.55 -3.09 -3.72
C ILE A 53 -5.62 -3.79 -4.55
N PHE A 54 -6.12 -3.10 -5.56
CA PHE A 54 -7.08 -3.63 -6.50
C PHE A 54 -6.35 -4.31 -7.66
N TYR A 55 -6.87 -5.45 -8.11
CA TYR A 55 -6.20 -6.26 -9.13
C TYR A 55 -7.19 -7.03 -10.00
N ASP A 56 -6.74 -7.32 -11.22
CA ASP A 56 -7.46 -8.12 -12.20
C ASP A 56 -7.13 -9.62 -12.03
N LYS A 57 -8.12 -10.40 -11.59
CA LYS A 57 -7.98 -11.86 -11.39
C LYS A 57 -7.71 -12.63 -12.67
N GLU A 58 -7.98 -12.05 -13.84
CA GLU A 58 -7.66 -12.70 -15.12
C GLU A 58 -6.17 -12.58 -15.44
N LYS A 59 -5.52 -11.49 -14.99
CA LYS A 59 -4.10 -11.21 -15.24
C LYS A 59 -3.16 -11.72 -14.15
N VAL A 60 -3.60 -11.74 -12.89
CA VAL A 60 -2.77 -12.17 -11.76
C VAL A 60 -3.46 -13.15 -10.83
N GLU A 61 -2.64 -13.96 -10.16
CA GLU A 61 -3.01 -14.78 -9.03
C GLU A 61 -2.38 -14.21 -7.75
N LEU A 62 -3.21 -13.98 -6.72
CA LEU A 62 -2.75 -13.58 -5.39
C LEU A 62 -2.15 -14.80 -4.68
N VAL A 63 -0.84 -14.79 -4.44
CA VAL A 63 -0.11 -15.88 -3.79
C VAL A 63 -0.13 -15.72 -2.28
N GLU A 64 0.22 -14.52 -1.81
CA GLU A 64 0.29 -14.19 -0.38
C GLU A 64 0.03 -12.70 -0.21
N GLY A 65 -0.41 -12.28 0.98
CA GLY A 65 -0.50 -10.87 1.31
C GLY A 65 -1.01 -10.62 2.72
N GLY A 66 -1.00 -9.35 3.11
CA GLY A 66 -1.50 -8.93 4.41
C GLY A 66 -1.49 -7.43 4.59
N THR A 67 -2.01 -6.98 5.72
CA THR A 67 -1.95 -5.58 6.17
C THR A 67 -1.32 -5.51 7.56
N PHE A 68 -0.39 -4.57 7.73
CA PHE A 68 0.25 -4.28 9.02
C PHE A 68 0.15 -2.81 9.37
N TRP A 69 0.23 -2.54 10.67
CA TRP A 69 0.19 -1.19 11.21
C TRP A 69 1.58 -0.58 11.27
N LEU A 70 1.67 0.68 10.85
CA LEU A 70 2.90 1.45 10.90
C LEU A 70 3.11 1.99 12.31
N SER A 71 3.40 1.08 13.23
CA SER A 71 3.54 1.34 14.66
C SER A 71 4.63 0.45 15.28
N GLU A 72 4.88 0.60 16.58
CA GLU A 72 5.76 -0.30 17.34
C GLU A 72 5.16 -1.70 17.53
N SER A 73 3.86 -1.86 17.25
CA SER A 73 3.13 -3.13 17.32
C SER A 73 2.43 -3.43 15.97
N PRO A 74 3.17 -3.78 14.91
CA PRO A 74 2.62 -3.87 13.55
C PRO A 74 1.51 -4.92 13.36
N SER A 75 1.45 -5.91 14.25
CA SER A 75 0.44 -6.96 14.28
C SER A 75 -0.79 -6.60 15.11
N VAL A 76 -0.86 -5.41 15.72
CA VAL A 76 -2.00 -4.97 16.54
C VAL A 76 -2.87 -3.99 15.76
N PRO A 77 -4.13 -4.34 15.45
CA PRO A 77 -5.07 -3.45 14.78
C PRO A 77 -5.25 -2.12 15.52
N GLY A 78 -5.36 -1.03 14.76
CA GLY A 78 -5.56 0.31 15.31
C GLY A 78 -4.36 0.86 16.12
N SER A 79 -3.21 0.18 16.13
CA SER A 79 -2.06 0.65 16.88
C SER A 79 -1.46 1.92 16.27
N MET A 80 -1.00 2.80 17.16
CA MET A 80 -0.45 4.12 16.83
C MET A 80 0.90 4.27 17.52
N SER A 81 1.86 4.93 16.88
CA SER A 81 3.18 5.17 17.48
C SER A 81 3.83 6.41 16.90
N TRP A 82 4.93 6.83 17.53
CA TRP A 82 5.81 7.90 17.04
C TRP A 82 5.09 9.25 16.81
N GLY A 83 3.99 9.47 17.52
CA GLY A 83 3.17 10.67 17.44
C GLY A 83 2.25 10.72 16.21
N SER A 84 1.90 9.59 15.60
CA SER A 84 0.86 9.57 14.58
C SER A 84 -0.48 10.05 15.15
N VAL A 85 -1.26 10.77 14.35
CA VAL A 85 -2.58 11.29 14.78
C VAL A 85 -3.68 10.26 14.54
N VAL A 86 -3.41 9.32 13.62
CA VAL A 86 -4.28 8.20 13.28
C VAL A 86 -3.47 6.91 13.16
N PRO A 87 -4.11 5.73 13.28
CA PRO A 87 -3.50 4.47 12.84
C PRO A 87 -3.14 4.54 11.36
N CYS A 88 -1.87 4.31 11.03
CA CYS A 88 -1.37 4.23 9.67
C CYS A 88 -1.11 2.78 9.32
N ILE A 89 -1.31 2.40 8.06
CA ILE A 89 -1.18 1.01 7.62
C ILE A 89 -0.36 0.90 6.33
N ALA A 90 0.13 -0.31 6.09
CA ALA A 90 0.62 -0.74 4.79
C ALA A 90 0.03 -2.12 4.47
N THR A 91 -0.41 -2.30 3.22
CA THR A 91 -0.86 -3.56 2.67
C THR A 91 0.17 -4.05 1.68
N TRP A 92 0.47 -5.34 1.71
CA TRP A 92 1.39 -5.97 0.78
C TRP A 92 0.76 -7.22 0.17
N VAL A 93 1.18 -7.53 -1.05
CA VAL A 93 0.76 -8.71 -1.78
C VAL A 93 1.91 -9.22 -2.64
N ILE A 94 1.97 -10.54 -2.81
CA ILE A 94 2.77 -11.22 -3.83
C ILE A 94 1.80 -11.73 -4.89
N PHE A 95 2.02 -11.29 -6.12
CA PHE A 95 1.27 -11.75 -7.28
C PHE A 95 2.13 -12.66 -8.16
N GLN A 96 1.47 -13.58 -8.84
CA GLN A 96 2.01 -14.30 -9.99
C GLN A 96 1.24 -13.89 -11.24
N LEU A 97 1.94 -13.52 -12.31
CA LEU A 97 1.32 -13.25 -13.62
C LEU A 97 0.79 -14.56 -14.22
N LYS A 98 -0.46 -14.52 -14.68
CA LYS A 98 -1.07 -15.61 -15.45
C LYS A 98 -0.66 -15.52 -16.91
N GLY A 99 -0.62 -16.67 -17.59
CA GLY A 99 -0.32 -16.75 -19.02
C GLY A 99 1.17 -16.57 -19.39
N VAL A 100 2.06 -16.50 -18.41
CA VAL A 100 3.52 -16.54 -18.62
C VAL A 100 4.00 -17.97 -18.35
N GLU A 101 4.67 -18.60 -19.31
CA GLU A 101 5.15 -19.98 -19.17
C GLU A 101 6.10 -20.16 -17.95
N PRO A 102 6.16 -21.37 -17.36
CA PRO A 102 6.94 -21.64 -16.15
C PRO A 102 8.41 -21.17 -16.25
N PRO A 103 8.95 -20.59 -15.16
CA PRO A 103 8.39 -20.57 -13.82
C PRO A 103 7.30 -19.49 -13.56
N GLY A 104 6.87 -18.75 -14.59
CA GLY A 104 6.00 -17.58 -14.43
C GLY A 104 6.76 -16.40 -13.83
N PHE A 105 6.15 -15.21 -13.87
CA PHE A 105 6.74 -13.99 -13.29
C PHE A 105 5.97 -13.58 -12.04
N SER A 106 6.66 -13.53 -10.91
CA SER A 106 6.11 -13.07 -9.63
C SER A 106 6.70 -11.73 -9.23
N PHE A 107 5.90 -10.92 -8.55
CA PHE A 107 6.29 -9.59 -8.09
C PHE A 107 5.50 -9.21 -6.85
N GLN A 108 5.99 -8.21 -6.14
CA GLN A 108 5.42 -7.72 -4.90
C GLN A 108 4.84 -6.33 -5.11
N ILE A 109 3.72 -6.04 -4.48
CA ILE A 109 3.23 -4.67 -4.32
C ILE A 109 3.12 -4.39 -2.83
N VAL A 110 3.66 -3.26 -2.40
CA VAL A 110 3.44 -2.71 -1.06
C VAL A 110 2.79 -1.34 -1.24
N ASN A 111 1.59 -1.17 -0.71
CA ASN A 111 0.85 0.09 -0.71
C ASN A 111 0.76 0.63 0.72
N THR A 112 1.00 1.93 0.91
CA THR A 112 1.03 2.55 2.24
C THR A 112 0.25 3.85 2.33
N ASN A 113 -0.20 4.18 3.54
CA ASN A 113 -0.71 5.48 3.93
C ASN A 113 0.04 5.93 5.19
N ILE A 114 1.13 6.67 5.00
CA ILE A 114 1.99 7.16 6.07
C ILE A 114 1.42 8.46 6.66
N ASP A 115 1.58 8.66 7.97
CA ASP A 115 1.11 9.83 8.71
C ASP A 115 1.46 11.19 8.07
N GLU A 116 0.46 12.07 7.99
CA GLU A 116 0.56 13.40 7.39
C GLU A 116 1.27 14.42 8.28
N PHE A 117 1.13 14.29 9.60
CA PHE A 117 1.41 15.36 10.54
C PHE A 117 2.77 15.22 11.22
N SER A 118 3.15 14.01 11.63
CA SER A 118 4.36 13.70 12.39
C SER A 118 5.52 13.29 11.47
N PRO A 119 6.58 14.12 11.35
CA PRO A 119 7.79 13.75 10.64
C PRO A 119 8.48 12.53 11.25
N ARG A 120 8.38 12.35 12.57
CA ARG A 120 8.95 11.20 13.29
C ARG A 120 8.22 9.91 12.90
N ALA A 121 6.89 9.95 12.85
CA ALA A 121 6.09 8.83 12.37
C ALA A 121 6.48 8.48 10.93
N ARG A 122 6.53 9.47 10.01
CA ARG A 122 6.93 9.22 8.63
C ARG A 122 8.25 8.48 8.47
N ARG A 123 9.30 8.94 9.18
CA ARG A 123 10.61 8.31 9.11
C ARG A 123 10.60 6.88 9.66
N ARG A 124 9.91 6.64 10.79
CA ARG A 124 9.83 5.32 11.41
C ARG A 124 8.98 4.36 10.59
N SER A 125 7.85 4.82 10.05
CA SER A 125 7.01 4.08 9.11
C SER A 125 7.77 3.67 7.85
N ALA A 126 8.52 4.60 7.24
CA ALA A 126 9.33 4.28 6.05
C ALA A 126 10.40 3.22 6.36
N LEU A 127 11.06 3.30 7.52
CA LEU A 127 12.03 2.29 7.95
C LEU A 127 11.36 0.93 8.19
N LEU A 128 10.22 0.90 8.86
CA LEU A 128 9.47 -0.33 9.11
C LEU A 128 8.98 -0.97 7.81
N ALA A 129 8.47 -0.18 6.87
CA ALA A 129 8.07 -0.68 5.55
C ALA A 129 9.27 -1.24 4.78
N TRP A 130 10.43 -0.58 4.84
CA TRP A 130 11.65 -1.10 4.22
C TRP A 130 12.12 -2.42 4.87
N GLN A 131 12.07 -2.52 6.20
CA GLN A 131 12.37 -3.77 6.92
C GLN A 131 11.41 -4.89 6.51
N HIS A 132 10.13 -4.57 6.33
CA HIS A 132 9.15 -5.53 5.83
C HIS A 132 9.48 -5.98 4.40
N ILE A 133 9.72 -5.04 3.47
CA ILE A 133 10.15 -5.35 2.09
C ILE A 133 11.40 -6.24 2.08
N ALA A 134 12.38 -5.95 2.93
CA ALA A 134 13.60 -6.75 3.05
C ALA A 134 13.38 -8.16 3.64
N SER A 135 12.25 -8.38 4.34
CA SER A 135 11.86 -9.70 4.85
C SER A 135 11.11 -10.55 3.83
N LEU A 136 10.58 -9.93 2.77
CA LEU A 136 9.93 -10.63 1.67
C LEU A 136 10.99 -11.25 0.73
N PRO A 137 10.62 -12.21 -0.14
CA PRO A 137 11.58 -12.91 -0.99
C PRO A 137 12.44 -11.93 -1.82
N PRO A 138 13.77 -11.87 -1.59
CA PRO A 138 14.62 -10.82 -2.13
C PRO A 138 14.82 -10.92 -3.66
N SER A 139 14.45 -12.05 -4.25
CA SER A 139 14.52 -12.28 -5.70
C SER A 139 13.34 -11.68 -6.47
N LEU A 140 12.26 -11.29 -5.79
CA LEU A 140 11.07 -10.75 -6.46
C LEU A 140 11.14 -9.23 -6.56
N PRO A 141 10.86 -8.63 -7.74
CA PRO A 141 10.75 -7.19 -7.86
C PRO A 141 9.60 -6.66 -7.01
N VAL A 142 9.79 -5.45 -6.44
CA VAL A 142 8.81 -4.80 -5.58
C VAL A 142 8.40 -3.45 -6.15
N VAL A 143 7.10 -3.21 -6.17
CA VAL A 143 6.51 -1.88 -6.38
C VAL A 143 6.09 -1.36 -5.02
N TYR A 144 6.75 -0.30 -4.55
CA TYR A 144 6.36 0.39 -3.32
C TYR A 144 5.66 1.70 -3.66
N CYS A 145 4.37 1.80 -3.31
CA CYS A 145 3.50 2.91 -3.69
C CYS A 145 2.62 3.40 -2.54
N GLY A 146 1.84 4.44 -2.81
CA GLY A 146 0.86 4.98 -1.88
C GLY A 146 1.18 6.40 -1.40
N GLY A 147 0.52 6.77 -0.32
CA GLY A 147 0.63 8.09 0.28
C GLY A 147 1.76 8.20 1.28
N PHE A 148 2.93 8.68 0.83
CA PHE A 148 4.09 8.86 1.70
C PHE A 148 4.05 10.13 2.55
N ASN A 149 3.19 11.10 2.20
CA ASN A 149 3.08 12.41 2.86
C ASN A 149 4.41 13.13 3.08
N THR A 150 5.31 13.00 2.11
CA THR A 150 6.67 13.51 2.24
C THR A 150 7.17 14.05 0.91
N GLN A 151 7.93 15.15 0.98
CA GLN A 151 8.59 15.70 -0.19
C GLN A 151 9.90 14.97 -0.45
N LYS A 152 10.28 14.83 -1.74
CA LYS A 152 11.53 14.16 -2.17
C LYS A 152 12.78 14.70 -1.48
N VAL A 153 12.81 16.00 -1.16
CA VAL A 153 13.96 16.68 -0.56
C VAL A 153 14.10 16.46 0.94
N SER A 154 13.05 16.00 1.62
CA SER A 154 13.04 15.76 3.06
C SER A 154 13.87 14.52 3.44
N THR A 155 14.21 14.38 4.73
CA THR A 155 14.94 13.19 5.23
C THR A 155 14.24 11.87 4.87
N THR A 156 12.92 11.79 5.06
CA THR A 156 12.16 10.58 4.70
C THR A 156 12.09 10.38 3.19
N GLY A 157 11.87 11.45 2.42
CA GLY A 157 11.84 11.37 0.96
C GLY A 157 13.16 10.90 0.35
N ARG A 158 14.31 11.38 0.87
CA ARG A 158 15.64 10.92 0.43
C ARG A 158 15.87 9.46 0.78
N PHE A 159 15.52 9.04 2.00
CA PHE A 159 15.59 7.65 2.42
C PHE A 159 14.80 6.72 1.49
N LEU A 160 13.55 7.08 1.16
CA LEU A 160 12.69 6.31 0.24
C LEU A 160 13.24 6.24 -1.19
N LEU A 161 14.06 7.22 -1.59
CA LEU A 161 14.71 7.27 -2.90
C LEU A 161 16.12 6.64 -2.90
N GLY A 162 16.56 6.06 -1.79
CA GLY A 162 17.91 5.50 -1.64
C GLY A 162 19.02 6.54 -1.73
N ARG A 163 18.75 7.78 -1.29
CA ARG A 163 19.68 8.93 -1.33
C ARG A 163 20.09 9.41 0.05
#